data_AF-A0A558AEH3-F1
#
_entry.id   AF-A0A558AEH3-F1
#
_cell.length_a   1.000
_cell.length_b   1.000
_cell.length_c   1.000
_cell.angle_alpha   90.00
_cell.angle_beta   90.00
_cell.angle_gamma   90.00
#
_symmetry.space_group_name_H-M   'P 1'
#
loop_
_entity.id
_entity.type
_entity.pdbx_description
1 polymer ?
#
loop_
_entity_poly.entity_id
_entity_poly.type
_entity_poly.pdbx_seq_one_letter_code
_entity_poly.pdbx_strand_id
1 'polypeptide(L)'
;MSGSVEVRQFLLRYEGGDAGNGSLGGVPSQRAGQADAPRVSDDQVRRARLAVAAGATDAEDCAQLLDMLGLIPDEDGQIPAQR
;
A
#
# COMPACT_ATOMS: atom_id res chain seq x y z
N MET A 1 11.38 -19.41 -34.20
CA MET A 1 11.14 -18.70 -32.92
C MET A 1 9.77 -18.04 -32.99
N SER A 2 8.70 -18.83 -32.81
CA SER A 2 7.29 -18.41 -32.89
C SER A 2 6.66 -18.45 -31.50
N GLY A 3 7.22 -17.67 -30.56
CA GLY A 3 6.64 -17.54 -29.21
C GLY A 3 6.01 -16.17 -28.96
N SER A 4 6.33 -15.17 -29.79
CA SER A 4 5.93 -13.78 -29.54
C SER A 4 4.58 -13.40 -30.17
N VAL A 5 4.05 -14.22 -31.09
CA VAL A 5 2.80 -13.92 -31.80
C VAL A 5 1.61 -14.51 -31.05
N GLU A 6 1.77 -15.71 -30.52
CA GLU A 6 0.80 -16.44 -29.70
C GLU A 6 0.54 -15.70 -28.38
N VAL A 7 1.59 -15.12 -27.77
CA VAL A 7 1.47 -14.29 -26.56
C VAL A 7 0.70 -13.00 -26.84
N ARG A 8 0.99 -12.33 -27.97
CA ARG A 8 0.25 -11.12 -28.38
C ARG A 8 -1.22 -11.42 -28.66
N GLN A 9 -1.51 -12.55 -29.31
CA GLN A 9 -2.88 -12.98 -29.58
C GLN A 9 -3.64 -13.35 -28.30
N PHE A 10 -2.96 -13.97 -27.32
CA PHE A 10 -3.53 -14.30 -26.02
C PHE A 10 -3.89 -13.05 -25.22
N LEU A 11 -3.00 -12.05 -25.17
CA LEU A 11 -3.25 -10.78 -24.47
C LEU A 11 -4.40 -9.98 -25.09
N LEU A 12 -4.44 -9.87 -26.43
CA LEU A 12 -5.54 -9.20 -27.14
C LEU A 12 -6.91 -9.85 -26.90
N ARG A 13 -6.94 -11.18 -26.71
CA ARG A 13 -8.18 -11.91 -26.41
C ARG A 13 -8.68 -11.63 -24.99
N TYR A 14 -7.78 -11.40 -24.03
CA TYR A 14 -8.13 -11.04 -22.66
C TYR A 14 -8.51 -9.55 -22.51
N GLU A 15 -7.89 -8.67 -23.29
CA GLU A 15 -8.17 -7.22 -23.23
C GLU A 15 -9.55 -6.86 -23.80
N GLY A 16 -10.11 -7.68 -24.71
CA GLY A 16 -11.45 -7.49 -25.27
C GLY A 16 -12.60 -8.04 -24.42
N GLY A 17 -12.33 -8.61 -23.25
CA GLY A 17 -13.27 -9.49 -22.53
C GLY A 17 -13.97 -8.93 -21.29
N ASP A 18 -13.69 -7.70 -20.82
CA ASP A 18 -14.23 -7.27 -19.51
C ASP A 18 -14.41 -5.75 -19.34
N ALA A 19 -15.04 -5.10 -20.33
CA ALA A 19 -15.49 -3.71 -20.19
C ALA A 19 -16.87 -3.59 -19.49
N GLY A 20 -17.44 -4.68 -18.98
CA GLY A 20 -18.74 -4.65 -18.32
C GLY A 20 -18.96 -5.87 -17.44
N ASN A 21 -19.09 -5.62 -16.14
CA ASN A 21 -19.50 -6.55 -15.07
C ASN A 21 -18.35 -7.14 -14.23
N GLY A 22 -17.75 -6.29 -13.39
CA GLY A 22 -16.73 -6.63 -12.38
C GLY A 22 -17.23 -7.56 -11.27
N SER A 23 -17.47 -8.83 -11.60
CA SER A 23 -17.90 -9.85 -10.65
C SER A 23 -17.37 -11.25 -11.01
N LEU A 24 -16.13 -11.37 -11.51
CA LEU A 24 -15.45 -12.66 -11.63
C LEU A 24 -13.95 -12.53 -11.27
N GLY A 25 -13.63 -12.76 -9.99
CA GLY A 25 -12.34 -13.35 -9.62
C GLY A 25 -11.17 -12.43 -9.27
N GLY A 26 -11.30 -11.67 -8.18
CA GLY A 26 -10.33 -11.83 -7.08
C GLY A 26 -9.12 -10.90 -6.97
N VAL A 27 -9.00 -9.84 -7.76
CA VAL A 27 -7.99 -8.80 -7.49
C VAL A 27 -8.64 -7.41 -7.42
N PRO A 28 -8.40 -6.64 -6.35
CA PRO A 28 -8.91 -5.29 -6.23
C PRO A 28 -8.33 -4.43 -7.37
N SER A 29 -9.21 -3.70 -8.05
CA SER A 29 -8.81 -2.73 -9.06
C SER A 29 -7.99 -1.60 -8.42
N GLN A 30 -7.02 -1.06 -9.17
CA GLN A 30 -6.24 0.09 -8.72
C GLN A 30 -7.18 1.26 -8.42
N ARG A 31 -7.06 1.85 -7.23
CA ARG A 31 -7.83 3.03 -6.85
C ARG A 31 -7.36 4.22 -7.70
N ALA A 32 -8.10 4.53 -8.76
CA ALA A 32 -7.85 5.72 -9.56
C ALA A 32 -8.03 6.97 -8.68
N GLY A 33 -6.96 7.70 -8.37
CA GLY A 33 -7.09 9.05 -7.81
C GLY A 33 -6.01 9.59 -6.87
N GLN A 34 -4.98 8.83 -6.46
CA GLN A 34 -4.07 9.30 -5.40
C GLN A 34 -2.59 8.94 -5.67
N ALA A 35 -2.03 9.41 -6.79
CA ALA A 35 -0.63 9.11 -7.12
C ALA A 35 0.37 10.05 -6.42
N ASP A 36 -0.02 11.30 -6.11
CA ASP A 36 0.94 12.35 -5.74
C ASP A 36 0.80 12.90 -4.31
N ALA A 37 -0.22 12.49 -3.55
CA ALA A 37 -0.40 12.92 -2.16
C ALA A 37 -0.05 11.77 -1.20
N PRO A 38 0.72 12.03 -0.12
CA PRO A 38 1.00 11.01 0.88
C PRO A 38 -0.32 10.49 1.44
N ARG A 39 -0.50 9.16 1.44
CA ARG A 39 -1.73 8.51 1.88
C ARG A 39 -2.01 8.73 3.36
N VAL A 40 -0.97 9.10 4.11
CA VAL A 40 -0.98 9.33 5.55
C VAL A 40 -0.40 10.71 5.85
N SER A 41 -1.15 11.55 6.54
CA SER A 41 -0.71 12.90 6.94
C SER A 41 0.11 12.89 8.23
N ASP A 42 0.87 13.95 8.48
CA ASP A 42 1.67 14.10 9.72
C ASP A 42 0.80 14.05 10.98
N ASP A 43 -0.42 14.59 10.93
CA ASP A 43 -1.35 14.50 12.06
C ASP A 43 -1.79 13.06 12.32
N GLN A 44 -2.00 12.26 11.28
CA GLN A 44 -2.30 10.83 11.43
C GLN A 44 -1.13 10.08 12.06
N VAL A 45 0.12 10.37 11.65
CA VAL A 45 1.33 9.80 12.27
C VAL A 45 1.42 10.20 13.75
N ARG A 46 1.22 11.49 14.06
CA ARG A 46 1.26 12.01 15.44
C ARG A 46 0.20 11.32 16.31
N ARG A 47 -1.04 11.21 15.83
CA ARG A 47 -2.11 10.52 16.56
C ARG A 47 -1.85 9.03 16.72
N ALA A 48 -1.32 8.38 15.69
CA ALA A 48 -0.93 6.96 15.77
C ALA A 48 0.13 6.74 16.85
N ARG A 49 1.17 7.59 16.91
CA ARG A 49 2.20 7.51 17.96
C ARG A 49 1.62 7.64 19.36
N LEU A 50 0.69 8.59 19.57
CA LEU A 50 0.02 8.75 20.86
C LEU A 50 -0.85 7.54 21.22
N ALA A 51 -1.55 6.97 20.24
CA ALA A 51 -2.37 5.78 20.45
C ALA A 51 -1.52 4.55 20.81
N VAL A 52 -0.37 4.36 20.14
CA VAL A 52 0.58 3.28 20.45
C VAL A 52 1.15 3.46 21.85
N ALA A 53 1.60 4.66 22.21
CA ALA A 53 2.14 4.94 23.53
C ALA A 53 1.11 4.71 24.65
N ALA A 54 -0.17 4.98 24.40
CA ALA A 54 -1.25 4.73 25.35
C ALA A 54 -1.58 3.23 25.51
N GLY A 55 -1.26 2.41 24.51
CA GLY A 55 -1.54 0.96 24.49
C GLY A 55 -0.35 0.07 24.85
N ALA A 56 0.87 0.61 24.86
CA ALA A 56 2.09 -0.13 25.14
C ALA A 56 2.22 -0.49 26.62
N THR A 57 2.81 -1.65 26.92
CA THR A 57 3.02 -2.11 28.31
C THR A 57 4.17 -1.39 28.99
N ASP A 58 5.21 -1.03 28.22
CA ASP A 58 6.37 -0.27 28.67
C ASP A 58 7.04 0.46 27.49
N ALA A 59 8.19 1.09 27.74
CA ALA A 59 8.91 1.87 26.75
C ALA A 59 9.55 1.00 25.64
N GLU A 60 9.95 -0.23 25.95
CA GLU A 60 10.56 -1.14 24.98
C GLU A 60 9.50 -1.69 24.03
N ASP A 61 8.35 -2.10 24.56
CA ASP A 61 7.18 -2.50 23.79
C ASP A 61 6.69 -1.36 22.87
N CYS A 62 6.61 -0.14 23.40
CA CYS A 62 6.26 1.04 22.60
C CYS A 62 7.23 1.24 21.43
N ALA A 63 8.54 1.13 21.67
CA ALA A 63 9.54 1.27 20.62
C ALA A 63 9.39 0.19 19.54
N GLN A 64 9.19 -1.07 19.94
CA GLN A 64 8.98 -2.17 19.01
C GLN A 64 7.71 -1.99 18.17
N LEU A 65 6.60 -1.57 18.79
CA LEU A 65 5.34 -1.29 18.09
C LEU A 65 5.48 -0.14 17.09
N LEU A 66 6.15 0.94 17.48
CA LEU A 66 6.38 2.08 16.58
C LEU A 66 7.25 1.71 15.38
N ASP A 67 8.25 0.85 15.58
CA ASP A 67 9.12 0.34 14.52
C ASP A 67 8.35 -0.57 13.56
N MET A 68 7.60 -1.56 14.07
CA MET A 68 6.79 -2.47 13.27
C MET A 68 5.72 -1.75 12.43
N LEU A 69 5.19 -0.64 12.94
CA LEU A 69 4.20 0.17 12.23
C LEU A 69 4.83 1.19 11.27
N GLY A 70 6.17 1.29 11.21
CA GLY A 70 6.86 2.27 10.38
C GLY A 70 6.55 3.70 10.78
N LEU A 71 6.38 3.95 12.09
CA LEU A 71 6.09 5.26 12.67
C LEU A 71 7.36 5.96 13.19
N ILE A 72 8.52 5.32 13.13
CA ILE A 72 9.83 5.90 13.44
C ILE A 72 10.43 6.48 12.14
N PRO A 73 11.02 7.69 12.18
CA PRO A 73 11.75 8.21 11.04
C PRO A 73 12.95 7.33 10.72
N ASP A 74 13.19 7.07 9.44
CA ASP A 74 14.42 6.41 9.01
C ASP A 74 15.63 7.36 9.03
N GLU A 75 16.76 6.89 8.50
CA GLU A 75 18.01 7.66 8.44
C GLU A 75 17.87 8.96 7.61
N ASP A 76 16.93 8.99 6.66
CA ASP A 76 16.61 10.16 5.84
C ASP A 76 15.55 11.07 6.49
N GLY A 77 15.11 10.74 7.71
CA GLY A 77 14.06 11.44 8.45
C GLY A 77 12.65 11.22 7.89
N GLN A 78 12.46 10.26 6.99
CA GLN A 78 11.17 9.94 6.38
C GLN A 78 10.40 8.95 7.24
N ILE A 79 9.07 9.11 7.33
CA ILE A 79 8.21 8.14 8.01
C ILE A 79 7.80 7.05 7.01
N PRO A 80 8.18 5.78 7.19
CA PRO A 80 7.85 4.71 6.25
C PRO A 80 6.35 4.59 5.95
N ALA A 81 5.49 4.82 6.94
CA ALA A 81 4.04 4.77 6.79
C ALA A 81 3.44 5.86 5.87
N GLN A 82 4.21 6.89 5.48
CA GLN A 82 3.77 7.98 4.61
C GLN A 82 4.16 7.79 3.13
N ARG A 83 4.88 6.71 2.80
CA ARG A 83 5.32 6.36 1.45
C ARG A 83 4.19 5.84 0.56
#